data_AF-A0A6M2DAB4-F1
#
_entry.id   AF-A0A6M2DAB4-F1
#
_cell.length_a   1.000
_cell.length_b   1.000
_cell.length_c   1.000
_cell.angle_alpha   90.00
_cell.angle_beta   90.00
_cell.angle_gamma   90.00
#
_symmetry.space_group_name_H-M   'P 1'
#
loop_
_entity.id
_entity.type
_entity.pdbx_description
1 polymer ?
#
loop_
_entity_poly.entity_id
_entity_poly.type
_entity_poly.pdbx_seq_one_letter_code
_entity_poly.pdbx_strand_id
1 'polypeptide(L)'
;RSSDLTLLGEAGRPVQRYFHNGFHTLYRGSTNYLGIELCKAFLYNRENKCIHGDALSILFEVEFLADSTNTPIKRTDIPVSPLLKNLAGLLEDKSFGNVQLTVQQRNLYAHRDVLMLSSPVFGAMFSHPTKESQEQVIHLPDQSFDAMREMLLFIYTGEVPNLDKVAEDLYVAADKYSMSELKTLCGDYLGSNLTVERAADAFVLSNMYSDAELSRSIARFIADHLVAVQRTAGWKNIWGKPDITERLFMLIADIGNTLEPAT
;
A
#
# COMPACT_ATOMS: atom_id res chain seq x y z
N ARG A 1 -5.58 -21.74 12.72
CA ARG A 1 -4.12 -21.98 12.93
C ARG A 1 -3.91 -23.39 13.44
N SER A 2 -3.01 -24.15 12.82
CA SER A 2 -2.42 -25.34 13.46
C SER A 2 -1.22 -24.88 14.28
N SER A 3 -1.04 -25.41 15.49
CA SER A 3 0.05 -25.01 16.38
C SER A 3 0.72 -26.23 16.96
N ASP A 4 2.02 -26.31 16.76
CA ASP A 4 2.86 -27.36 17.30
C ASP A 4 3.80 -26.77 18.34
N LEU A 5 3.88 -27.44 19.49
CA LEU A 5 4.80 -27.09 20.56
C LEU A 5 5.81 -28.23 20.73
N THR A 6 7.09 -27.89 20.69
CA THR A 6 8.16 -28.86 20.90
C THR A 6 9.01 -28.45 22.09
N LEU A 7 9.19 -29.37 23.04
CA LEU A 7 10.17 -29.22 24.12
C LEU A 7 11.55 -29.54 23.58
N LEU A 8 12.51 -28.65 23.83
CA LEU A 8 13.88 -28.79 23.39
C LEU A 8 14.78 -29.16 24.57
N GLY A 9 15.61 -30.17 24.36
CA GLY A 9 16.69 -30.55 25.25
C GLY A 9 18.02 -29.94 24.81
N GLU A 10 19.11 -30.59 25.20
CA GLU A 10 20.46 -30.06 25.06
C GLU A 10 20.82 -29.80 23.59
N ALA A 11 21.48 -28.67 23.34
CA ALA A 11 21.84 -28.21 22.00
C ALA A 11 20.63 -28.04 21.04
N GLY A 12 19.42 -27.81 21.58
CA GLY A 12 18.22 -27.55 20.78
C GLY A 12 17.61 -28.80 20.15
N ARG A 13 17.97 -30.00 20.63
CA ARG A 13 17.40 -31.25 20.11
C ARG A 13 15.95 -31.42 20.59
N PRO A 14 15.01 -31.82 19.71
CA PRO A 14 13.62 -32.04 20.11
C PRO A 14 13.51 -33.26 21.05
N VAL A 15 12.79 -33.09 22.16
CA VAL A 15 12.56 -34.12 23.18
C VAL A 15 11.13 -34.65 23.11
N GLN A 16 10.14 -33.77 23.05
CA GLN A 16 8.73 -34.12 22.97
C GLN A 16 7.97 -33.09 22.16
N ARG A 17 7.15 -33.55 21.22
CA ARG A 17 6.26 -32.69 20.42
C ARG A 17 4.81 -32.89 20.85
N TYR A 18 4.08 -31.79 20.94
CA TYR A 18 2.67 -31.72 21.24
C TYR A 18 1.97 -31.12 20.04
N PHE A 19 0.96 -31.83 19.54
CA PHE A 19 0.17 -31.43 18.40
C PHE A 19 -1.21 -31.00 18.87
N HIS A 20 -1.69 -29.88 18.36
CA HIS A 20 -3.08 -29.53 18.50
C HIS A 20 -3.79 -29.79 17.17
N ASN A 21 -4.68 -30.79 17.13
CA ASN A 21 -5.43 -31.12 15.93
C ASN A 21 -6.57 -30.12 15.72
N GLY A 22 -6.48 -29.33 14.65
CA GLY A 22 -7.54 -28.45 14.18
C GLY A 22 -7.10 -27.00 13.98
N PHE A 23 -7.82 -26.29 13.11
CA PHE A 23 -7.58 -24.87 12.86
C PHE A 23 -8.47 -24.01 13.76
N HIS A 24 -7.84 -23.12 14.54
CA HIS A 24 -8.55 -22.12 15.34
C HIS A 24 -8.56 -20.74 14.70
N THR A 25 -9.68 -20.03 14.82
CA THR A 25 -9.85 -18.63 14.42
C THR A 25 -9.55 -17.72 15.61
N LEU A 26 -8.58 -16.82 15.46
CA LEU A 26 -8.21 -15.86 16.50
C LEU A 26 -8.64 -14.46 16.07
N TYR A 27 -9.43 -13.79 16.91
CA TYR A 27 -9.86 -12.41 16.68
C TYR A 27 -8.96 -11.45 17.44
N ARG A 28 -8.57 -10.36 16.78
CA ARG A 28 -7.81 -9.27 17.40
C ARG A 28 -8.62 -8.68 18.56
N GLY A 29 -8.02 -8.62 19.76
CA GLY A 29 -8.68 -8.13 20.97
C GLY A 29 -9.50 -9.16 21.76
N SER A 30 -9.50 -10.44 21.35
CA SER A 30 -10.11 -11.52 22.15
C SER A 30 -9.08 -12.19 23.06
N THR A 31 -9.49 -12.57 24.27
CA THR A 31 -8.69 -13.38 25.23
C THR A 31 -8.77 -14.88 24.94
N ASN A 32 -8.99 -15.27 23.67
CA ASN A 32 -9.07 -16.66 23.29
C ASN A 32 -7.66 -17.26 23.22
N TYR A 33 -7.21 -17.86 24.32
CA TYR A 33 -5.94 -18.59 24.37
C TYR A 33 -6.16 -20.05 23.95
N LEU A 34 -5.32 -20.52 23.02
CA LEU A 34 -5.16 -21.94 22.77
C LEU A 34 -3.96 -22.43 23.56
N GLY A 35 -4.21 -23.23 24.60
CA GLY A 35 -3.18 -23.77 25.47
C GLY A 35 -2.86 -25.23 25.15
N ILE A 36 -1.61 -25.63 25.39
CA ILE A 36 -1.20 -27.03 25.46
C ILE A 36 -0.78 -27.28 26.91
N GLU A 37 -1.43 -28.25 27.57
CA GLU A 37 -1.05 -28.65 28.92
C GLU A 37 0.21 -29.51 28.90
N LEU A 38 1.21 -29.09 29.68
CA LEU A 38 2.45 -29.84 29.86
C LEU A 38 2.42 -30.57 31.20
N CYS A 39 2.62 -31.88 31.17
CA CYS A 39 2.65 -32.68 32.39
C CYS A 39 3.88 -32.32 33.24
N LYS A 40 3.64 -31.82 34.45
CA LYS A 40 4.68 -31.43 35.40
C LYS A 40 5.65 -32.60 35.68
N ALA A 41 5.14 -33.81 35.88
CA ALA A 41 5.96 -34.99 36.15
C ALA A 41 6.92 -35.32 34.98
N PHE A 42 6.50 -35.06 33.74
CA PHE A 42 7.33 -35.25 32.55
C PHE A 42 8.48 -34.23 32.47
N LEU A 43 8.20 -32.96 32.79
CA LEU A 43 9.18 -31.88 32.78
C LEU A 43 10.28 -32.08 33.83
N TYR A 44 9.92 -32.50 35.04
CA TYR A 44 10.87 -32.67 36.15
C TYR A 44 11.57 -34.03 36.19
N ASN A 45 11.21 -34.97 35.31
CA ASN A 45 11.94 -36.23 35.20
C ASN A 45 13.33 -35.98 34.58
N ARG A 46 14.39 -36.22 35.36
CA ARG A 46 15.78 -36.03 34.95
C ARG A 46 16.18 -36.87 33.74
N GLU A 47 15.51 -37.99 33.50
CA GLU A 47 15.77 -38.85 32.35
C GLU A 47 15.34 -38.21 31.02
N ASN A 48 14.30 -37.37 31.05
CA ASN A 48 13.75 -36.75 29.86
C ASN A 48 14.60 -35.58 29.35
N LYS A 49 15.47 -35.01 30.20
CA LYS A 49 16.39 -33.91 29.84
C LYS A 49 15.68 -32.70 29.19
N CYS A 50 14.47 -32.38 29.65
CA CYS A 50 13.69 -31.23 29.16
C CYS A 50 14.17 -29.89 29.77
N ILE A 51 14.79 -29.93 30.95
CA ILE A 51 15.23 -28.76 31.72
C ILE A 51 16.74 -28.81 31.86
N HIS A 52 17.42 -27.72 31.50
CA HIS A 52 18.87 -27.59 31.60
C HIS A 52 19.21 -26.42 32.54
N GLY A 53 19.80 -26.75 33.70
CA GLY A 53 19.95 -25.78 34.79
C GLY A 53 18.57 -25.36 35.30
N ASP A 54 18.24 -24.08 35.12
CA ASP A 54 16.94 -23.48 35.48
C ASP A 54 16.14 -23.04 34.23
N ALA A 55 16.53 -23.50 33.03
CA ALA A 55 15.94 -23.10 31.76
C ALA A 55 15.13 -24.25 31.12
N LEU A 56 13.91 -23.91 30.68
CA LEU A 56 13.07 -24.72 29.81
C LEU A 56 13.03 -24.07 28.43
N SER A 57 13.43 -24.82 27.40
CA SER A 57 13.43 -24.35 26.02
C SER A 57 12.22 -24.91 25.27
N ILE A 58 11.44 -24.03 24.64
CA ILE A 58 10.22 -24.39 23.91
C ILE A 58 10.29 -23.79 22.51
N LEU A 59 10.06 -24.62 21.48
CA LEU A 59 9.84 -24.19 20.12
C LEU A 59 8.34 -24.20 19.81
N PHE A 60 7.84 -23.09 19.28
CA PHE A 60 6.45 -22.93 18.89
C PHE A 60 6.37 -22.68 17.37
N GLU A 61 5.75 -23.60 16.65
CA GLU A 61 5.54 -23.50 15.21
C GLU A 61 4.05 -23.20 14.96
N VAL A 62 3.78 -22.14 14.20
CA VAL A 62 2.41 -21.70 13.89
C VAL A 62 2.21 -21.72 12.40
N GLU A 63 1.19 -22.45 11.95
CA GLU A 63 0.77 -22.44 10.56
C GLU A 63 -0.49 -21.57 10.38
N PHE A 64 -0.40 -20.62 9.46
CA PHE A 64 -1.49 -19.73 9.10
C PHE A 64 -2.16 -20.24 7.83
N LEU A 65 -3.39 -20.73 7.99
CA LEU A 65 -4.28 -20.97 6.86
C LEU A 65 -5.00 -19.66 6.55
N ALA A 66 -4.66 -19.03 5.43
CA ALA A 66 -5.53 -18.01 4.84
C ALA A 66 -6.56 -18.72 3.98
N ASP A 67 -7.83 -18.33 4.05
CA ASP A 67 -8.84 -18.80 3.11
C ASP A 67 -8.37 -18.45 1.69
N SER A 68 -7.87 -19.44 0.97
CA SER A 68 -7.70 -19.33 -0.47
C SER A 68 -9.08 -19.53 -1.07
N THR A 69 -9.67 -18.45 -1.58
CA THR A 69 -10.96 -18.49 -2.27
C THR A 69 -10.78 -19.22 -3.60
N ASN A 70 -10.76 -20.55 -3.60
CA ASN A 70 -10.59 -21.42 -4.76
C ASN A 70 -9.27 -21.20 -5.52
N THR A 71 -8.65 -22.25 -6.05
CA THR A 71 -7.73 -22.05 -7.17
C THR A 71 -8.56 -21.58 -8.37
N PRO A 72 -8.45 -20.33 -8.82
CA PRO A 72 -9.08 -19.93 -10.07
C PRO A 72 -8.37 -20.70 -11.20
N ILE A 73 -9.02 -20.81 -12.37
CA ILE A 73 -8.27 -20.96 -13.62
C ILE A 73 -7.09 -19.99 -13.53
N LYS A 74 -5.85 -20.49 -13.64
CA LYS A 74 -4.67 -19.62 -13.55
C LYS A 74 -4.92 -18.49 -14.55
N ARG A 75 -4.98 -17.23 -14.09
CA ARG A 75 -5.29 -16.04 -14.91
C ARG A 75 -4.47 -16.00 -16.22
N THR A 76 -3.32 -16.64 -16.23
CA THR A 76 -2.40 -16.83 -17.36
C THR A 76 -3.00 -17.59 -18.55
N ASP A 77 -4.06 -18.38 -18.36
CA ASP A 77 -4.61 -19.26 -19.40
C ASP A 77 -5.81 -18.64 -20.14
N ILE A 78 -6.28 -17.47 -19.70
CA ILE A 78 -7.36 -16.74 -20.38
C ILE A 78 -6.73 -15.88 -21.48
N PRO A 79 -7.08 -16.07 -22.76
CA PRO A 79 -6.57 -15.23 -23.83
C PRO A 79 -7.04 -13.79 -23.61
N VAL A 80 -6.08 -12.87 -23.46
CA VAL A 80 -6.36 -11.43 -23.41
C VAL A 80 -6.98 -11.00 -24.74
N SER A 81 -8.08 -10.24 -24.67
CA SER A 81 -8.77 -9.69 -25.84
C SER A 81 -7.77 -8.99 -26.77
N PRO A 82 -7.86 -9.18 -28.10
CA PRO A 82 -7.03 -8.45 -29.06
C PRO A 82 -7.10 -6.93 -28.89
N LEU A 83 -8.26 -6.41 -28.47
CA LEU A 83 -8.43 -4.98 -28.17
C LEU A 83 -7.43 -4.54 -27.09
N LEU A 84 -7.43 -5.22 -25.93
CA LEU A 84 -6.55 -4.89 -24.81
C LEU A 84 -5.06 -5.01 -25.18
N LYS A 85 -4.70 -5.99 -26.01
CA LYS A 85 -3.32 -6.15 -26.50
C LYS A 85 -2.87 -4.98 -27.39
N ASN A 86 -3.81 -4.39 -28.14
CA ASN A 86 -3.51 -3.37 -29.15
C ASN A 86 -3.68 -1.93 -28.63
N LEU A 87 -4.25 -1.73 -27.44
CA LEU A 87 -4.43 -0.38 -26.86
C LEU A 87 -3.10 0.36 -26.68
N ALA A 88 -2.01 -0.34 -26.30
CA ALA A 88 -0.69 0.28 -26.22
C ALA A 88 -0.25 0.89 -27.56
N GLY A 89 -0.40 0.14 -28.66
CA GLY A 89 -0.08 0.61 -30.01
C GLY A 89 -0.97 1.77 -30.46
N LEU A 90 -2.21 1.84 -29.96
CA LEU A 90 -3.11 2.96 -30.22
C LEU A 90 -2.59 4.27 -29.61
N LEU A 91 -1.94 4.24 -28.45
CA LEU A 91 -1.31 5.43 -27.85
C LEU A 91 -0.08 5.90 -28.65
N GLU A 92 0.68 4.96 -29.23
CA GLU A 92 1.86 5.26 -30.04
C GLU A 92 1.50 5.79 -31.44
N ASP A 93 0.38 5.32 -32.00
CA ASP A 93 -0.10 5.74 -33.31
C ASP A 93 -0.86 7.07 -33.25
N LYS A 94 -0.14 8.14 -33.55
CA LYS A 94 -0.67 9.51 -33.62
C LYS A 94 -1.77 9.70 -34.67
N SER A 95 -1.94 8.77 -35.62
CA SER A 95 -2.94 8.92 -36.69
C SER A 95 -4.38 8.78 -36.21
N PHE A 96 -4.60 8.14 -35.06
CA PHE A 96 -5.93 7.98 -34.45
C PHE A 96 -6.22 8.96 -33.31
N GLY A 97 -5.18 9.57 -32.73
CA GLY A 97 -5.31 10.52 -31.63
C GLY A 97 -6.09 11.76 -32.04
N ASN A 98 -7.29 11.94 -31.49
CA ASN A 98 -8.18 13.06 -31.82
C ASN A 98 -8.16 14.20 -30.79
N VAL A 99 -7.28 14.10 -29.78
CA VAL A 99 -7.01 15.17 -28.82
C VAL A 99 -5.52 15.28 -28.50
N GLN A 100 -5.05 16.52 -28.37
CA GLN A 100 -3.70 16.88 -27.98
C GLN A 100 -3.69 17.45 -26.55
N LEU A 101 -2.84 16.91 -25.69
CA LEU A 101 -2.55 17.46 -24.37
C LEU A 101 -1.21 18.19 -24.43
N THR A 102 -1.23 19.51 -24.29
CA THR A 102 -0.02 20.33 -24.24
C THR A 102 0.40 20.54 -22.78
N VAL A 103 1.46 19.85 -22.37
CA VAL A 103 2.02 19.82 -21.00
C VAL A 103 3.44 20.38 -21.07
N GLN A 104 3.76 21.43 -20.31
CA GLN A 104 5.10 22.04 -20.30
C GLN A 104 5.68 22.31 -21.71
N GLN A 105 4.86 22.87 -22.62
CA GLN A 105 5.20 23.15 -24.02
C GLN A 105 5.49 21.93 -24.90
N ARG A 106 5.24 20.71 -24.39
CA ARG A 106 5.38 19.46 -25.12
C ARG A 106 3.99 18.85 -25.35
N ASN A 107 3.86 18.08 -26.41
CA ASN A 107 2.56 17.53 -26.83
C ASN A 107 2.50 16.02 -26.58
N LEU A 108 1.41 15.59 -25.96
CA LEU A 108 0.96 14.21 -25.88
C LEU A 108 -0.31 14.07 -26.73
N TYR A 109 -0.49 12.93 -27.39
CA TYR A 109 -1.67 12.64 -28.21
C TYR A 109 -2.45 11.50 -27.57
N ALA A 110 -3.77 11.60 -27.61
CA ALA A 110 -4.67 10.62 -27.01
C ALA A 110 -6.03 10.60 -27.73
N HIS A 111 -6.93 9.74 -27.25
CA HIS A 111 -8.29 9.57 -27.75
C HIS A 111 -9.27 10.09 -26.71
N ARG A 112 -10.11 11.04 -27.11
CA ARG A 112 -11.12 11.67 -26.26
C ARG A 112 -11.97 10.65 -25.53
N ASP A 113 -12.54 9.68 -26.25
CA ASP A 113 -13.45 8.69 -25.67
C ASP A 113 -12.76 7.80 -24.64
N VAL A 114 -11.50 7.43 -24.89
CA VAL A 114 -10.69 6.65 -23.93
C VAL A 114 -10.44 7.46 -22.66
N LEU A 115 -10.05 8.74 -22.80
CA LEU A 115 -9.86 9.63 -21.64
C LEU A 115 -11.15 9.82 -20.84
N MET A 116 -12.29 10.01 -21.53
CA MET A 116 -13.60 10.17 -20.90
C MET A 116 -14.02 8.95 -20.10
N LEU A 117 -13.77 7.75 -20.62
CA LEU A 117 -14.11 6.49 -19.95
C LEU A 117 -13.18 6.21 -18.76
N SER A 118 -11.93 6.65 -18.81
CA SER A 118 -10.93 6.39 -17.77
C SER A 118 -10.87 7.44 -16.67
N SER A 119 -11.46 8.63 -16.87
CA SER A 119 -11.45 9.72 -15.89
C SER A 119 -12.78 10.46 -15.90
N PRO A 120 -13.48 10.53 -14.75
CA PRO A 120 -14.68 11.36 -14.61
C PRO A 120 -14.45 12.83 -14.96
N VAL A 121 -13.25 13.36 -14.68
CA VAL A 121 -12.90 14.76 -14.97
C VAL A 121 -12.75 14.99 -16.47
N PHE A 122 -12.07 14.10 -17.19
CA PHE A 122 -12.09 14.17 -18.66
C PHE A 122 -13.50 13.94 -19.22
N GLY A 123 -14.26 13.00 -18.65
CA GLY A 123 -15.67 12.78 -18.98
C GLY A 123 -16.48 14.07 -18.91
N ALA A 124 -16.39 14.80 -17.80
CA ALA A 124 -17.06 16.09 -17.62
C ALA A 124 -16.53 17.18 -18.57
N MET A 125 -15.21 17.27 -18.73
CA MET A 125 -14.53 18.23 -19.61
C MET A 125 -15.02 18.13 -21.05
N PHE A 126 -15.24 16.91 -21.53
CA PHE A 126 -15.63 16.63 -22.91
C PHE A 126 -17.15 16.47 -23.11
N SER A 127 -17.94 16.20 -22.08
CA SER A 127 -19.41 16.02 -22.25
C SER A 127 -20.18 17.34 -22.35
N HIS A 128 -19.62 18.43 -21.82
CA HIS A 128 -20.27 19.75 -21.82
C HIS A 128 -19.68 20.62 -22.94
N PRO A 129 -20.44 21.56 -23.52
CA PRO A 129 -19.93 22.53 -24.49
C PRO A 129 -19.01 23.57 -23.84
N THR A 130 -17.86 23.11 -23.34
CA THR A 130 -16.72 23.91 -22.85
C THR A 130 -15.80 24.27 -24.01
N LYS A 131 -14.86 25.20 -23.82
CA LYS A 131 -13.84 25.47 -24.86
C LYS A 131 -13.07 24.21 -25.21
N GLU A 132 -12.70 23.43 -24.19
CA GLU A 132 -11.98 22.17 -24.27
C GLU A 132 -12.76 21.08 -25.02
N SER A 133 -14.10 21.14 -25.02
CA SER A 133 -14.94 20.22 -25.80
C SER A 133 -14.97 20.52 -27.31
N GLN A 134 -14.72 21.79 -27.67
CA GLN A 134 -14.73 22.31 -29.04
C GLN A 134 -13.31 22.35 -29.63
N GLU A 135 -12.31 22.52 -28.78
CA GLU A 135 -10.89 22.55 -29.12
C GLU A 135 -10.30 21.13 -29.09
N GLN A 136 -9.43 20.82 -30.05
CA GLN A 136 -8.68 19.55 -30.05
C GLN A 136 -7.40 19.61 -29.20
N VAL A 137 -7.17 20.73 -28.49
CA VAL A 137 -5.95 20.96 -27.70
C VAL A 137 -6.34 21.36 -26.28
N ILE A 138 -5.78 20.65 -25.29
CA ILE A 138 -5.95 20.94 -23.86
C ILE A 138 -4.61 21.41 -23.31
N HIS A 139 -4.60 22.58 -22.70
CA HIS A 139 -3.40 23.13 -22.06
C HIS A 139 -3.35 22.75 -20.58
N LEU A 140 -2.25 22.10 -20.18
CA LEU A 140 -2.03 21.57 -18.83
C LEU A 140 -0.71 22.12 -18.27
N PRO A 141 -0.61 23.44 -17.98
CA PRO A 141 0.64 24.06 -17.57
C PRO A 141 1.13 23.59 -16.20
N ASP A 142 0.21 23.25 -15.30
CA ASP A 142 0.52 22.87 -13.91
C ASP A 142 0.78 21.37 -13.73
N GLN A 143 1.05 20.63 -14.81
CA GLN A 143 1.25 19.18 -14.76
C GLN A 143 2.67 18.82 -15.19
N SER A 144 3.22 17.79 -14.56
CA SER A 144 4.49 17.19 -14.96
C SER A 144 4.31 16.41 -16.25
N PHE A 145 5.15 16.68 -17.27
CA PHE A 145 5.07 15.96 -18.54
C PHE A 145 5.25 14.46 -18.35
N ASP A 146 6.23 14.05 -17.53
CA ASP A 146 6.52 12.64 -17.31
C ASP A 146 5.39 11.94 -16.56
N ALA A 147 4.80 12.58 -15.54
CA ALA A 147 3.61 12.04 -14.87
C ALA A 147 2.42 11.91 -15.83
N MET A 148 2.14 12.91 -16.66
CA MET A 148 1.06 12.84 -17.64
C MET A 148 1.30 11.74 -18.68
N ARG A 149 2.55 11.51 -19.10
CA ARG A 149 2.89 10.40 -20.00
C ARG A 149 2.62 9.05 -19.34
N GLU A 150 3.04 8.86 -18.10
CA GLU A 150 2.80 7.61 -17.37
C GLU A 150 1.32 7.41 -17.03
N MET A 151 0.56 8.49 -16.77
CA MET A 151 -0.90 8.44 -16.62
C MET A 151 -1.58 7.97 -17.92
N LEU A 152 -1.16 8.48 -19.08
CA LEU A 152 -1.66 7.98 -20.37
C LEU A 152 -1.30 6.51 -20.56
N LEU A 153 -0.08 6.09 -20.25
CA LEU A 153 0.29 4.69 -20.36
C LEU A 153 -0.62 3.80 -19.49
N PHE A 154 -0.84 4.20 -18.23
CA PHE A 154 -1.77 3.52 -17.33
C PHE A 154 -3.19 3.41 -17.91
N ILE A 155 -3.70 4.47 -18.53
CA ILE A 155 -5.04 4.47 -19.16
C ILE A 155 -5.16 3.39 -20.25
N TYR A 156 -4.11 3.18 -21.04
CA TYR A 156 -4.17 2.26 -22.19
C TYR A 156 -3.71 0.84 -21.84
N THR A 157 -2.86 0.66 -20.83
CA THR A 157 -2.22 -0.63 -20.54
C THR A 157 -2.44 -1.13 -19.12
N GLY A 158 -2.83 -0.25 -18.20
CA GLY A 158 -2.88 -0.54 -16.76
C GLY A 158 -1.51 -0.56 -16.09
N GLU A 159 -0.44 -0.16 -16.79
CA GLU A 159 0.94 -0.24 -16.29
C GLU A 159 1.58 1.14 -16.10
N VAL A 160 2.50 1.23 -15.13
CA VAL A 160 3.28 2.43 -14.81
C VAL A 160 4.77 2.05 -14.67
N PRO A 161 5.50 1.82 -15.76
CA PRO A 161 6.87 1.29 -15.73
C PRO A 161 7.89 2.21 -15.05
N ASN A 162 7.63 3.53 -14.99
CA ASN A 162 8.53 4.48 -14.31
C ASN A 162 7.92 5.07 -13.02
N LEU A 163 7.06 4.30 -12.33
CA LEU A 163 6.39 4.76 -11.10
C LEU A 163 7.37 5.33 -10.07
N ASP A 164 8.55 4.72 -9.93
CA ASP A 164 9.61 5.14 -9.03
C ASP A 164 10.09 6.59 -9.23
N LYS A 165 10.01 7.09 -10.46
CA LYS A 165 10.47 8.43 -10.83
C LYS A 165 9.38 9.49 -10.74
N VAL A 166 8.12 9.09 -10.87
CA VAL A 166 6.99 10.03 -11.02
C VAL A 166 5.92 9.90 -9.94
N ALA A 167 6.08 9.01 -8.96
CA ALA A 167 5.00 8.65 -8.02
C ALA A 167 4.30 9.85 -7.36
N GLU A 168 5.03 10.88 -6.93
CA GLU A 168 4.41 12.06 -6.30
C GLU A 168 3.60 12.90 -7.29
N ASP A 169 4.21 13.27 -8.43
CA ASP A 169 3.52 14.04 -9.46
C ASP A 169 2.33 13.27 -10.05
N LEU A 170 2.47 11.95 -10.19
CA LEU A 170 1.44 11.05 -10.69
C LEU A 170 0.32 10.87 -9.68
N TYR A 171 0.63 10.82 -8.38
CA TYR A 171 -0.36 10.83 -7.30
C TYR A 171 -1.23 12.09 -7.35
N VAL A 172 -0.59 13.25 -7.52
CA VAL A 172 -1.26 14.55 -7.68
C VAL A 172 -2.15 14.57 -8.94
N ALA A 173 -1.63 14.11 -10.08
CA ALA A 173 -2.39 14.04 -11.32
C ALA A 173 -3.59 13.07 -11.18
N ALA A 174 -3.38 11.89 -10.59
CA ALA A 174 -4.41 10.89 -10.40
C ALA A 174 -5.55 11.42 -9.52
N ASP A 175 -5.26 12.15 -8.45
CA ASP A 175 -6.29 12.81 -7.66
C ASP A 175 -7.04 13.87 -8.48
N LYS A 176 -6.31 14.75 -9.16
CA LYS A 176 -6.88 15.84 -9.98
C LYS A 176 -7.83 15.33 -11.07
N TYR A 177 -7.53 14.18 -11.66
CA TYR A 177 -8.36 13.56 -12.70
C TYR A 177 -9.31 12.48 -12.17
N SER A 178 -9.49 12.37 -10.84
CA SER A 178 -10.36 11.40 -10.19
C SER A 178 -10.10 9.94 -10.61
N MET A 179 -8.82 9.55 -10.69
CA MET A 179 -8.38 8.20 -11.03
C MET A 179 -7.96 7.44 -9.76
N SER A 180 -8.94 6.89 -9.04
CA SER A 180 -8.77 6.27 -7.72
C SER A 180 -7.71 5.18 -7.68
N GLU A 181 -7.75 4.25 -8.63
CA GLU A 181 -6.87 3.08 -8.67
C GLU A 181 -5.41 3.49 -8.90
N LEU A 182 -5.19 4.49 -9.75
CA LEU A 182 -3.87 5.06 -9.99
C LEU A 182 -3.37 5.84 -8.78
N LYS A 183 -4.26 6.58 -8.11
CA LYS A 183 -3.94 7.31 -6.86
C LYS A 183 -3.52 6.32 -5.77
N THR A 184 -4.28 5.23 -5.57
CA THR A 184 -3.94 4.17 -4.62
C THR A 184 -2.60 3.52 -4.97
N LEU A 185 -2.37 3.15 -6.23
CA LEU A 185 -1.09 2.58 -6.67
C LEU A 185 0.10 3.50 -6.33
N CYS A 186 -0.03 4.80 -6.60
CA CYS A 186 1.02 5.77 -6.27
C CYS A 186 1.17 5.93 -4.75
N GLY A 187 0.05 6.00 -4.02
CA GLY A 187 0.04 6.12 -2.56
C GLY A 187 0.72 4.94 -1.86
N ASP A 188 0.40 3.71 -2.29
CA ASP A 188 1.03 2.48 -1.79
C ASP A 188 2.54 2.48 -2.04
N TYR A 189 2.96 2.91 -3.24
CA TYR A 189 4.38 3.04 -3.55
C TYR A 189 5.07 4.07 -2.65
N LEU A 190 4.47 5.26 -2.49
CA LEU A 190 5.00 6.32 -1.64
C LEU A 190 5.10 5.87 -0.18
N GLY A 191 4.07 5.22 0.35
CA GLY A 191 4.03 4.69 1.70
C GLY A 191 5.05 3.58 1.95
N SER A 192 5.26 2.70 0.95
CA SER A 192 6.20 1.57 1.06
C SER A 192 7.67 1.99 0.92
N ASN A 193 7.95 3.12 0.27
CA ASN A 193 9.30 3.63 0.02
C ASN A 193 9.61 4.89 0.84
N LEU A 194 8.94 5.06 1.99
CA LEU A 194 9.20 6.18 2.89
C LEU A 194 10.63 6.17 3.42
N THR A 195 11.25 7.34 3.45
CA THR A 195 12.50 7.59 4.17
C THR A 195 12.27 8.61 5.28
N VAL A 196 13.18 8.66 6.26
CA VAL A 196 13.14 9.64 7.35
C VAL A 196 13.08 11.06 6.80
N GLU A 197 13.86 11.35 5.76
CA GLU A 197 13.95 12.66 5.12
C GLU A 197 12.64 13.08 4.45
N ARG A 198 11.90 12.13 3.86
CA ARG A 198 10.68 12.41 3.08
C ARG A 198 9.39 12.26 3.88
N ALA A 199 9.40 11.59 5.03
CA ALA A 199 8.18 11.24 5.76
C ALA A 199 7.27 12.43 6.09
N ALA A 200 7.86 13.55 6.51
CA ALA A 200 7.11 14.76 6.83
C ALA A 200 6.44 15.38 5.60
N ASP A 201 7.15 15.49 4.48
CA ASP A 201 6.61 16.05 3.24
C ASP A 201 5.54 15.12 2.63
N ALA A 202 5.74 13.81 2.70
CA ALA A 202 4.74 12.81 2.30
C ALA A 202 3.47 12.90 3.15
N PHE A 203 3.59 13.15 4.46
CA PHE A 203 2.43 13.36 5.33
C PHE A 203 1.64 14.61 4.92
N VAL A 204 2.33 15.71 4.63
CA VAL A 204 1.70 16.93 4.12
C VAL A 204 0.95 16.64 2.82
N LEU A 205 1.59 15.92 1.88
CA LEU A 205 1.01 15.56 0.60
C LEU A 205 -0.27 14.74 0.78
N SER A 206 -0.21 13.63 1.50
CA SER A 206 -1.37 12.75 1.74
C SER A 206 -2.53 13.48 2.45
N ASN A 207 -2.22 14.38 3.38
CA ASN A 207 -3.24 15.21 4.03
C ASN A 207 -3.87 16.22 3.07
N MET A 208 -3.08 16.88 2.22
CA MET A 208 -3.59 17.83 1.21
C MET A 208 -4.56 17.18 0.24
N TYR A 209 -4.32 15.93 -0.13
CA TYR A 209 -5.17 15.16 -1.04
C TYR A 209 -6.16 14.23 -0.30
N SER A 210 -6.42 14.51 0.98
CA SER A 210 -7.44 13.84 1.81
C SER A 210 -7.36 12.32 1.82
N ASP A 211 -6.15 11.76 1.77
CA ASP A 211 -5.91 10.33 1.76
C ASP A 211 -5.66 9.80 3.16
N ALA A 212 -6.73 9.34 3.80
CA ALA A 212 -6.72 8.94 5.19
C ALA A 212 -5.89 7.68 5.46
N GLU A 213 -5.83 6.75 4.50
CA GLU A 213 -5.08 5.50 4.66
C GLU A 213 -3.58 5.75 4.57
N LEU A 214 -3.15 6.47 3.53
CA LEU A 214 -1.75 6.86 3.37
C LEU A 214 -1.29 7.76 4.53
N SER A 215 -2.10 8.75 4.92
CA SER A 215 -1.79 9.64 6.06
C SER A 215 -1.56 8.84 7.35
N ARG A 216 -2.39 7.82 7.62
CA ARG A 216 -2.26 6.97 8.82
C ARG A 216 -1.01 6.10 8.75
N SER A 217 -0.70 5.53 7.58
CA SER A 217 0.51 4.73 7.37
C SER A 217 1.77 5.57 7.60
N ILE A 218 1.82 6.78 7.02
CA ILE A 218 2.94 7.71 7.19
C ILE A 218 3.04 8.18 8.64
N ALA A 219 1.93 8.52 9.30
CA ALA A 219 1.94 8.92 10.71
C ALA A 219 2.53 7.83 11.62
N ARG A 220 2.25 6.56 11.33
CA ARG A 220 2.86 5.42 12.03
C ARG A 220 4.36 5.36 11.82
N PHE A 221 4.83 5.48 10.58
CA PHE A 221 6.26 5.56 10.28
C PHE A 221 6.94 6.72 11.02
N ILE A 222 6.31 7.89 11.04
CA ILE A 222 6.81 9.06 11.77
C ILE A 222 6.89 8.76 13.27
N ALA A 223 5.89 8.11 13.86
CA ALA A 223 5.91 7.75 15.28
C ALA A 223 7.07 6.81 15.61
N ASP A 224 7.27 5.77 14.78
CA ASP A 224 8.33 4.77 14.95
C ASP A 224 9.75 5.37 14.78
N HIS A 225 9.87 6.46 14.02
CA HIS A 225 11.15 7.12 13.70
C HIS A 225 11.24 8.58 14.17
N LEU A 226 10.42 8.99 15.14
CA LEU A 226 10.20 10.39 15.50
C LEU A 226 11.49 11.16 15.79
N VAL A 227 12.43 10.52 16.50
CA VAL A 227 13.70 11.15 16.90
C VAL A 227 14.56 11.54 15.69
N ALA A 228 14.49 10.77 14.62
CA ALA A 228 15.23 11.05 13.39
C ALA A 228 14.45 12.05 12.52
N VAL A 229 13.14 11.84 12.36
CA VAL A 229 12.26 12.71 11.54
C VAL A 229 12.27 14.15 12.06
N GLN A 230 12.25 14.37 13.37
CA GLN A 230 12.24 15.74 13.93
C GLN A 230 13.45 16.61 13.54
N ARG A 231 14.54 15.98 13.08
CA ARG A 231 15.78 16.66 12.68
C ARG A 231 15.77 17.07 11.21
N THR A 232 14.79 16.62 10.42
CA THR A 232 14.73 16.89 8.98
C THR A 232 14.16 18.28 8.69
N ALA A 233 14.43 18.77 7.47
CA ALA A 233 13.86 20.04 7.02
C ALA A 233 12.32 19.93 6.85
N GLY A 234 11.83 18.82 6.30
CA GLY A 234 10.40 18.57 6.11
C GLY A 234 9.62 18.67 7.43
N TRP A 235 10.16 18.14 8.53
CA TRP A 235 9.52 18.25 9.84
C TRP A 235 9.31 19.70 10.26
N LYS A 236 10.33 20.55 10.09
CA LYS A 236 10.25 21.98 10.42
C LYS A 236 9.17 22.70 9.59
N ASN A 237 8.95 22.26 8.35
CA ASN A 237 7.94 22.84 7.47
C ASN A 237 6.50 22.50 7.89
N ILE A 238 6.28 21.42 8.65
CA ILE A 238 4.94 21.06 9.18
C ILE A 238 4.46 22.06 10.23
N TRP A 239 5.36 22.52 11.12
CA TRP A 239 5.01 23.40 12.25
C TRP A 239 4.41 24.76 11.84
N GLY A 240 4.57 25.17 10.58
CA GLY A 240 3.91 26.35 10.02
C GLY A 240 2.45 26.13 9.60
N LYS A 241 1.89 24.93 9.79
CA LYS A 241 0.57 24.51 9.30
C LYS A 241 -0.23 23.86 10.45
N PRO A 242 -0.98 24.64 11.25
CA PRO A 242 -1.66 24.16 12.45
C PRO A 242 -2.57 22.96 12.19
N ASP A 243 -3.39 23.01 11.14
CA ASP A 243 -4.35 21.95 10.82
C ASP A 243 -3.65 20.62 10.51
N ILE A 244 -2.53 20.67 9.78
CA ILE A 244 -1.75 19.48 9.43
C ILE A 244 -1.05 18.92 10.68
N THR A 245 -0.52 19.82 11.50
CA THR A 245 0.18 19.46 12.74
C THR A 245 -0.77 18.79 13.72
N GLU A 246 -1.96 19.36 13.93
CA GLU A 246 -3.02 18.80 14.76
C GLU A 246 -3.44 17.41 14.26
N ARG A 247 -3.68 17.29 12.95
CA ARG A 247 -4.02 16.00 12.32
C ARG A 247 -2.95 14.93 12.56
N LEU A 248 -1.67 15.29 12.42
CA LEU A 248 -0.56 14.37 12.69
C LEU A 248 -0.56 13.89 14.14
N PHE A 249 -0.70 14.82 15.10
CA PHE A 249 -0.75 14.48 16.52
C PHE A 249 -1.93 13.59 16.86
N MET A 250 -3.12 13.87 16.32
CA MET A 250 -4.30 13.03 16.50
C MET A 250 -4.08 11.61 15.99
N LEU A 251 -3.49 11.46 14.80
CA LEU A 251 -3.19 10.14 14.23
C LEU A 251 -2.16 9.38 15.07
N ILE A 252 -1.11 10.05 15.56
CA ILE A 252 -0.10 9.43 16.41
C ILE A 252 -0.69 9.02 17.77
N ALA A 253 -1.53 9.86 18.38
CA ALA A 253 -2.21 9.54 19.64
C ALA A 253 -3.14 8.32 19.49
N ASP A 254 -3.92 8.25 18.40
CA ASP A 254 -4.77 7.11 18.09
C ASP A 254 -3.95 5.81 17.95
N ILE A 255 -2.77 5.88 17.31
CA ILE A 255 -1.87 4.73 17.19
C ILE A 255 -1.42 4.24 18.58
N GLY A 256 -1.05 5.17 19.48
CA GLY A 256 -0.69 4.84 20.87
C GLY A 256 -1.83 4.15 21.64
N ASN A 257 -3.06 4.66 21.50
CA ASN A 257 -4.25 4.08 22.15
C ASN A 257 -4.59 2.68 21.64
N THR A 258 -4.24 2.34 20.39
CA THR A 258 -4.43 0.98 19.85
C THR A 258 -3.38 -0.04 20.31
N LEU A 259 -2.33 0.40 21.02
CA LEU A 259 -1.24 -0.43 21.53
C LEU A 259 -1.32 -0.69 23.04
N GLU A 260 -2.18 0.01 23.79
CA GLU A 260 -2.50 -0.36 25.18
C GLU A 260 -3.51 -1.53 25.20
N PRO A 261 -3.15 -2.71 25.74
CA PRO A 261 -4.16 -3.71 26.06
C PRO A 261 -4.98 -3.21 27.25
N ALA A 262 -6.31 -3.31 27.14
CA ALA A 262 -7.22 -3.21 28.26
C ALA A 262 -6.68 -4.06 29.42
N THR A 263 -6.31 -3.38 30.51
CA THR A 263 -5.83 -3.94 31.78
C THR A 263 -6.76 -5.00 32.34
#